data_AF-A0A419GQA8-F1
#
_entry.id   AF-A0A419GQA8-F1
#
_cell.length_a   1.000
_cell.length_b   1.000
_cell.length_c   1.000
_cell.angle_alpha   90.00
_cell.angle_beta   90.00
_cell.angle_gamma   90.00
#
_symmetry.space_group_name_H-M   'P 1'
#
loop_
_entity.id
_entity.type
_entity.pdbx_description
1 polymer ?
#
loop_
_entity_poly.entity_id
_entity_poly.type
_entity_poly.pdbx_seq_one_letter_code
_entity_poly.pdbx_strand_id
1 'polypeptide(L)'
;MMIIASVFIYIFLIPSLAHAWGPLTHVYLGYQVLEMGAALIPIGIYRILKKYKNDFLYGNVSADILFGRRFQGHEKNTHDWHIAWGLLEASKTDRQKAFAYGYLTHLCADAVVHNLKKSRVPFGHSILEVKSDSIVDKRYRKALKDLDKVMQKRHDIFMEDKLESLMFSFKTNKKIFNGVLFLSRIPNYAPLSRFIDDRFPYEIPVGDIYNFRQESFMRMIELLNNGKDSKFMKEHPLGRYHKKTSYSRRIIKVLTATASILR
;
A
#
# COMPACT_ATOMS: atom_id res chain seq x y z
N MET A 1 -8.59 -29.49 3.79
CA MET A 1 -7.29 -29.25 4.47
C MET A 1 -6.18 -28.78 3.51
N MET A 2 -5.96 -29.46 2.38
CA MET A 2 -4.89 -29.11 1.42
C MET A 2 -5.03 -27.72 0.77
N ILE A 3 -6.24 -27.25 0.47
CA ILE A 3 -6.48 -25.91 -0.10
C ILE A 3 -6.17 -24.80 0.92
N ILE A 4 -6.52 -25.00 2.19
CA ILE A 4 -6.23 -24.03 3.26
C ILE A 4 -4.72 -23.95 3.51
N ALA A 5 -4.03 -25.10 3.52
CA ALA A 5 -2.59 -25.18 3.65
C ALA A 5 -1.85 -24.54 2.46
N SER A 6 -2.34 -24.72 1.23
CA SER A 6 -1.73 -24.11 0.05
C SER A 6 -1.99 -22.60 -0.04
N VAL A 7 -3.15 -22.11 0.40
CA VAL A 7 -3.39 -20.66 0.58
C VAL A 7 -2.49 -20.09 1.67
N PHE A 8 -2.31 -20.79 2.79
CA PHE A 8 -1.36 -20.41 3.84
C PHE A 8 0.07 -20.31 3.28
N ILE A 9 0.53 -21.34 2.59
CA ILE A 9 1.86 -21.37 1.98
C ILE A 9 2.00 -20.23 0.96
N TYR A 10 0.98 -19.92 0.16
CA TYR A 10 1.02 -18.80 -0.78
C TYR A 10 1.07 -17.44 -0.09
N ILE A 11 0.34 -17.24 1.02
CA ILE A 11 0.37 -16.01 1.83
C ILE A 11 1.75 -15.80 2.48
N PHE A 12 2.39 -16.88 2.94
CA PHE A 12 3.74 -16.83 3.52
C PHE A 12 4.86 -16.78 2.47
N LEU A 13 4.62 -17.27 1.25
CA LEU A 13 5.55 -17.20 0.10
C LEU A 13 5.45 -15.89 -0.68
N ILE A 14 4.38 -15.10 -0.51
CA ILE A 14 4.37 -13.69 -0.90
C ILE A 14 5.46 -13.05 -0.04
N PRO A 15 6.61 -12.66 -0.63
CA PRO A 15 7.75 -12.19 0.16
C PRO A 15 7.27 -10.97 0.90
N SER A 16 7.17 -11.07 2.24
CA SER A 16 6.64 -10.06 3.17
C SER A 16 6.58 -8.71 2.48
N LEU A 17 5.44 -8.45 1.83
CA LEU A 17 5.25 -7.18 1.13
C LEU A 17 5.48 -6.10 2.16
N ALA A 18 5.97 -4.96 1.70
CA ALA A 18 6.41 -3.87 2.56
C ALA A 18 5.47 -3.70 3.75
N HIS A 19 6.03 -3.37 4.91
CA HIS A 19 5.31 -3.42 6.18
C HIS A 19 4.23 -2.34 6.23
N ALA A 20 3.12 -2.60 5.55
CA ALA A 20 2.11 -1.68 5.05
C ALA A 20 0.72 -2.15 5.46
N TRP A 21 -0.30 -1.36 5.13
CA TRP A 21 -1.68 -1.75 5.32
C TRP A 21 -2.15 -2.73 4.24
N GLY A 22 -3.17 -3.52 4.59
CA GLY A 22 -3.86 -4.35 3.62
C GLY A 22 -4.77 -3.50 2.73
N PRO A 23 -5.11 -3.97 1.52
CA PRO A 23 -5.91 -3.22 0.58
C PRO A 23 -7.33 -2.91 1.08
N LEU A 24 -7.92 -3.72 1.98
CA LEU A 24 -9.22 -3.35 2.58
C LEU A 24 -9.06 -2.18 3.55
N THR A 25 -7.97 -2.14 4.32
CA THR A 25 -7.66 -1.02 5.20
C THR A 25 -7.40 0.27 4.41
N HIS A 26 -6.72 0.20 3.27
CA HIS A 26 -6.58 1.36 2.36
C HIS A 26 -7.93 1.86 1.83
N VAL A 27 -8.81 0.96 1.38
CA VAL A 27 -10.17 1.35 0.96
C VAL A 27 -10.93 1.98 2.11
N TYR A 28 -10.86 1.40 3.31
CA TYR A 28 -11.47 1.98 4.51
C TYR A 28 -10.99 3.41 4.75
N LEU A 29 -9.67 3.65 4.80
CA LEU A 29 -9.08 4.97 5.01
C LEU A 29 -9.47 5.96 3.90
N GLY A 30 -9.46 5.52 2.64
CA GLY A 30 -9.94 6.33 1.53
C GLY A 30 -11.40 6.74 1.69
N TYR A 31 -12.28 5.85 2.16
CA TYR A 31 -13.65 6.21 2.47
C TYR A 31 -13.77 7.21 3.62
N GLN A 32 -12.93 7.12 4.66
CA GLN A 32 -12.93 8.14 5.73
C GLN A 32 -12.59 9.52 5.18
N VAL A 33 -11.64 9.62 4.24
CA VAL A 33 -11.37 10.88 3.52
C VAL A 33 -12.59 11.35 2.72
N LEU A 34 -13.31 10.45 2.03
CA LEU A 34 -14.50 10.81 1.24
C LEU A 34 -15.74 11.17 2.09
N GLU A 35 -15.84 10.64 3.31
CA GLU A 35 -16.93 10.88 4.26
C GLU A 35 -16.71 12.18 5.05
N MET A 36 -15.48 12.40 5.55
CA MET A 36 -15.16 13.52 6.45
C MET A 36 -14.47 14.68 5.73
N GLY A 37 -13.97 14.47 4.50
CA GLY A 37 -13.14 15.44 3.78
C GLY A 37 -13.82 16.78 3.49
N ALA A 38 -15.16 16.83 3.40
CA ALA A 38 -15.88 18.08 3.17
C ALA A 38 -15.53 19.18 4.19
N ALA A 39 -15.28 18.78 5.44
CA ALA A 39 -14.96 19.69 6.54
C ALA A 39 -13.45 19.80 6.82
N LEU A 40 -12.63 18.90 6.27
CA LEU A 40 -11.26 18.69 6.71
C LEU A 40 -10.20 19.00 5.65
N ILE A 41 -10.55 19.12 4.37
CA ILE A 41 -9.58 19.38 3.29
C ILE A 41 -10.08 20.50 2.37
N PRO A 42 -9.21 21.10 1.53
CA PRO A 42 -9.61 22.17 0.64
C PRO A 42 -10.75 21.76 -0.30
N ILE A 43 -11.77 22.61 -0.43
CA ILE A 43 -12.99 22.31 -1.19
C ILE A 43 -12.73 21.92 -2.65
N GLY A 44 -11.70 22.52 -3.28
CA GLY A 44 -11.30 22.19 -4.64
C GLY A 44 -10.86 20.74 -4.80
N ILE A 45 -10.06 20.24 -3.85
CA ILE A 45 -9.60 18.85 -3.82
C ILE A 45 -10.79 17.94 -3.50
N TYR A 46 -11.57 18.25 -2.46
CA TYR A 46 -12.72 17.43 -2.07
C TYR A 46 -13.72 17.23 -3.21
N ARG A 47 -14.02 18.27 -3.99
CA ARG A 47 -14.90 18.17 -5.17
C ARG A 47 -14.40 17.16 -6.19
N ILE A 48 -13.10 17.15 -6.47
CA ILE A 48 -12.47 16.18 -7.38
C ILE A 48 -12.60 14.77 -6.81
N LEU A 49 -12.22 14.57 -5.54
CA LEU A 49 -12.27 13.25 -4.89
C LEU A 49 -13.70 12.71 -4.86
N LYS A 50 -14.69 13.54 -4.50
CA LYS A 50 -16.08 13.12 -4.41
C LYS A 50 -16.66 12.77 -5.77
N LYS A 51 -16.38 13.58 -6.80
CA LYS A 51 -16.85 13.34 -8.18
C LYS A 51 -16.24 12.08 -8.78
N TYR A 52 -14.97 11.82 -8.51
CA TYR A 52 -14.20 10.70 -9.07
C TYR A 52 -13.78 9.70 -7.98
N LYS A 53 -14.73 9.35 -7.10
CA LYS A 53 -14.48 8.52 -5.91
C LYS A 53 -13.82 7.18 -6.24
N ASN A 54 -14.21 6.52 -7.32
CA ASN A 54 -13.65 5.22 -7.68
C ASN A 54 -12.23 5.35 -8.22
N ASP A 55 -11.93 6.42 -8.94
CA ASP A 55 -10.57 6.74 -9.40
C ASP A 55 -9.64 7.00 -8.20
N PHE A 56 -10.12 7.77 -7.20
CA PHE A 56 -9.41 8.00 -5.94
C PHE A 56 -9.18 6.72 -5.12
N LEU A 57 -10.24 5.93 -4.90
CA LEU A 57 -10.14 4.66 -4.16
C LEU A 57 -9.21 3.67 -4.87
N TYR A 58 -9.20 3.66 -6.19
CA TYR A 58 -8.27 2.84 -6.95
C TYR A 58 -6.83 3.31 -6.78
N GLY A 59 -6.60 4.62 -6.87
CA GLY A 59 -5.31 5.24 -6.52
C GLY A 59 -4.80 4.76 -5.16
N ASN A 60 -5.68 4.76 -4.16
CA ASN A 60 -5.39 4.38 -2.77
C ASN A 60 -4.98 2.91 -2.59
N VAL A 61 -5.25 2.03 -3.56
CA VAL A 61 -4.80 0.63 -3.52
C VAL A 61 -3.76 0.30 -4.58
N SER A 62 -3.55 1.19 -5.55
CA SER A 62 -2.77 0.90 -6.76
C SER A 62 -1.24 1.01 -6.58
N ALA A 63 -0.77 1.65 -5.51
CA ALA A 63 0.66 1.81 -5.26
C ALA A 63 1.39 0.47 -5.05
N ASP A 64 0.65 -0.56 -4.63
CA ASP A 64 1.12 -1.94 -4.50
C ASP A 64 1.12 -2.76 -5.80
N ILE A 65 0.66 -2.18 -6.92
CA ILE A 65 0.64 -2.90 -8.20
C ILE A 65 2.04 -3.35 -8.61
N LEU A 66 3.07 -2.54 -8.34
CA LEU A 66 4.43 -2.79 -8.78
C LEU A 66 5.21 -3.61 -7.74
N PHE A 67 5.05 -4.92 -7.83
CA PHE A 67 5.74 -5.91 -7.04
C PHE A 67 7.26 -6.01 -7.38
N GLY A 68 8.07 -6.48 -6.41
CA GLY A 68 9.39 -7.05 -6.68
C GLY A 68 10.62 -6.14 -6.58
N ARG A 69 10.52 -4.90 -6.09
CA ARG A 69 11.66 -3.96 -6.07
C ARG A 69 12.60 -4.00 -4.86
N ARG A 70 12.42 -4.92 -3.91
CA ARG A 70 13.40 -5.15 -2.82
C ARG A 70 14.81 -5.55 -3.34
N PHE A 71 14.91 -5.91 -4.63
CA PHE A 71 16.15 -6.33 -5.30
C PHE A 71 16.74 -5.28 -6.27
N GLN A 72 16.07 -4.14 -6.49
CA GLN A 72 16.59 -3.04 -7.31
C GLN A 72 16.93 -1.83 -6.42
N GLY A 73 17.91 -1.03 -6.81
CA GLY A 73 18.41 0.10 -6.03
C GLY A 73 17.33 1.12 -5.61
N HIS A 74 17.65 1.87 -4.55
CA HIS A 74 16.81 2.86 -3.85
C HIS A 74 16.07 3.90 -4.69
N GLU A 75 16.52 4.22 -5.89
CA GLU A 75 16.01 5.36 -6.68
C GLU A 75 14.68 5.11 -7.40
N LYS A 76 14.05 3.94 -7.22
CA LYS A 76 12.95 3.49 -8.10
C LYS A 76 11.80 2.77 -7.39
N ASN A 77 11.54 3.07 -6.12
CA ASN A 77 10.46 2.44 -5.35
C ASN A 77 9.14 3.18 -5.57
N THR A 78 8.03 2.47 -5.81
CA THR A 78 6.69 3.08 -5.91
C THR A 78 6.27 3.85 -4.66
N HIS A 79 6.87 3.48 -3.53
CA HIS A 79 6.72 4.15 -2.25
C HIS A 79 7.72 5.29 -2.10
N ASP A 80 7.69 6.18 -3.08
CA ASP A 80 8.51 7.40 -3.15
C ASP A 80 7.59 8.59 -3.42
N TRP A 81 7.78 9.64 -2.63
CA TRP A 81 7.06 10.89 -2.79
C TRP A 81 7.23 11.48 -4.19
N HIS A 82 8.43 11.41 -4.78
CA HIS A 82 8.71 11.96 -6.11
C HIS A 82 7.82 11.32 -7.17
N ILE A 83 7.60 10.01 -7.10
CA ILE A 83 6.70 9.29 -8.02
C ILE A 83 5.25 9.74 -7.82
N ALA A 84 4.77 9.78 -6.57
CA ALA A 84 3.38 10.14 -6.30
C ALA A 84 3.07 11.59 -6.69
N TRP A 85 4.00 12.51 -6.43
CA TRP A 85 3.89 13.90 -6.89
C TRP A 85 4.02 14.02 -8.41
N GLY A 86 4.92 13.25 -9.04
CA GLY A 86 5.04 13.20 -10.49
C GLY A 86 3.75 12.73 -11.18
N LEU A 87 3.04 11.75 -10.60
CA LEU A 87 1.71 11.35 -11.08
C LEU A 87 0.68 12.48 -10.96
N LEU A 88 0.70 13.24 -9.86
CA LEU A 88 -0.21 14.36 -9.69
C LEU A 88 0.09 15.50 -10.67
N GLU A 89 1.37 15.84 -10.86
CA GLU A 89 1.83 16.87 -11.79
C GLU A 89 1.55 16.50 -13.26
N ALA A 90 1.69 15.22 -13.61
CA ALA A 90 1.38 14.71 -14.94
C ALA A 90 -0.12 14.57 -15.23
N SER A 91 -0.99 14.78 -14.23
CA SER A 91 -2.43 14.59 -14.38
C SER A 91 -3.05 15.67 -15.26
N LYS A 92 -3.60 15.26 -16.42
CA LYS A 92 -4.27 16.14 -17.39
C LYS A 92 -5.78 16.26 -17.15
N THR A 93 -6.34 15.36 -16.35
CA THR A 93 -7.78 15.30 -16.06
C THR A 93 -8.04 15.20 -14.58
N ASP A 94 -9.21 15.64 -14.13
CA ASP A 94 -9.61 15.50 -12.73
C ASP A 94 -9.72 14.02 -12.28
N ARG A 95 -9.97 13.09 -13.21
CA ARG A 95 -9.91 11.64 -12.92
C ARG A 95 -8.50 11.20 -12.56
N GLN A 96 -7.50 11.65 -13.30
CA GLN A 96 -6.09 11.37 -13.01
C GLN A 96 -5.66 12.07 -11.72
N LYS A 97 -6.11 13.30 -11.47
CA LYS A 97 -5.86 13.98 -10.19
C LYS A 97 -6.43 13.20 -9.01
N ALA A 98 -7.69 12.75 -9.12
CA ALA A 98 -8.32 11.91 -8.09
C ALA A 98 -7.51 10.65 -7.83
N PHE A 99 -7.10 9.95 -8.90
CA PHE A 99 -6.23 8.79 -8.81
C PHE A 99 -4.89 9.10 -8.13
N ALA A 100 -4.21 10.16 -8.53
CA ALA A 100 -2.93 10.56 -7.95
C ALA A 100 -3.04 10.98 -6.48
N TYR A 101 -4.12 11.67 -6.08
CA TYR A 101 -4.42 11.91 -4.66
C TYR A 101 -4.63 10.61 -3.91
N GLY A 102 -5.30 9.63 -4.52
CA GLY A 102 -5.43 8.29 -3.95
C GLY A 102 -4.06 7.67 -3.65
N TYR A 103 -3.19 7.68 -4.66
CA TYR A 103 -1.82 7.18 -4.56
C TYR A 103 -1.00 7.88 -3.46
N LEU A 104 -1.05 9.21 -3.41
CA LEU A 104 -0.40 10.02 -2.38
C LEU A 104 -0.88 9.64 -0.97
N THR A 105 -2.19 9.51 -0.80
CA THR A 105 -2.77 9.17 0.50
C THR A 105 -2.50 7.73 0.94
N HIS A 106 -2.30 6.81 0.00
CA HIS A 106 -1.79 5.47 0.29
C HIS A 106 -0.40 5.54 0.94
N LEU A 107 0.53 6.30 0.35
CA LEU A 107 1.89 6.47 0.91
C LEU A 107 1.87 7.07 2.32
N CYS A 108 0.97 8.02 2.59
CA CYS A 108 0.78 8.56 3.94
C CYS A 108 0.34 7.51 4.94
N ALA A 109 -0.62 6.65 4.55
CA ALA A 109 -1.13 5.62 5.42
C ALA A 109 -0.02 4.62 5.79
N ASP A 110 0.76 4.19 4.80
CA ASP A 110 1.83 3.22 4.97
C ASP A 110 3.04 3.76 5.74
N ALA A 111 3.34 5.05 5.62
CA ALA A 111 4.41 5.67 6.40
C ALA A 111 4.21 5.47 7.92
N VAL A 112 2.96 5.37 8.39
CA VAL A 112 2.64 5.07 9.80
C VAL A 112 3.12 3.67 10.16
N VAL A 113 2.74 2.66 9.38
CA VAL A 113 3.05 1.25 9.65
C VAL A 113 4.55 0.98 9.48
N HIS A 114 5.17 1.59 8.48
CA HIS A 114 6.61 1.50 8.22
C HIS A 114 7.47 2.08 9.35
N ASN A 115 6.93 3.01 10.14
CA ASN A 115 7.64 3.65 11.25
C ASN A 115 7.40 3.00 12.61
N LEU A 116 6.54 1.98 12.69
CA LEU A 116 6.35 1.18 13.89
C LEU A 116 7.66 0.50 14.32
N LYS A 117 7.81 0.28 15.63
CA LYS A 117 8.93 -0.51 16.15
C LYS A 117 8.83 -1.92 15.57
N LYS A 118 9.99 -2.50 15.24
CA LYS A 118 10.06 -3.85 14.66
C LYS A 118 9.42 -4.84 15.64
N SER A 119 8.40 -5.57 15.16
CA SER A 119 7.82 -6.73 15.83
C SER A 119 8.91 -7.72 16.26
N ARG A 120 8.76 -8.31 17.45
CA ARG A 120 9.65 -9.38 17.93
C ARG A 120 9.21 -10.73 17.34
N VAL A 121 7.95 -10.86 16.95
CA VAL A 121 7.40 -12.04 16.29
C VAL A 121 7.75 -12.08 14.80
N PRO A 122 8.17 -13.25 14.25
CA PRO A 122 8.30 -13.46 12.81
C PRO A 122 7.00 -13.12 12.09
N PHE A 123 7.07 -12.37 10.98
CA PHE A 123 5.89 -11.96 10.20
C PHE A 123 4.86 -11.09 10.95
N GLY A 124 5.21 -10.47 12.08
CA GLY A 124 4.26 -9.67 12.86
C GLY A 124 3.56 -8.55 12.08
N HIS A 125 4.16 -8.05 11.01
CA HIS A 125 3.51 -7.05 10.15
C HIS A 125 2.54 -7.64 9.14
N SER A 126 2.79 -8.84 8.61
CA SER A 126 1.78 -9.58 7.84
C SER A 126 0.60 -9.96 8.74
N ILE A 127 0.86 -10.24 10.02
CA ILE A 127 -0.17 -10.40 11.05
C ILE A 127 -0.97 -9.10 11.23
N LEU A 128 -0.30 -7.94 11.34
CA LEU A 128 -0.96 -6.62 11.40
C LEU A 128 -1.90 -6.43 10.22
N GLU A 129 -1.40 -6.64 9.01
CA GLU A 129 -2.14 -6.46 7.75
C GLU A 129 -3.43 -7.29 7.74
N VAL A 130 -3.30 -8.58 8.03
CA VAL A 130 -4.43 -9.53 8.07
C VAL A 130 -5.43 -9.19 9.17
N LYS A 131 -4.97 -8.88 10.39
CA LYS A 131 -5.85 -8.49 11.51
C LYS A 131 -6.57 -7.18 11.21
N SER A 132 -5.91 -6.27 10.52
CA SER A 132 -6.51 -5.00 10.14
C SER A 132 -7.61 -5.23 9.11
N ASP A 133 -7.32 -5.93 8.03
CA ASP A 133 -8.31 -6.22 6.99
C ASP A 133 -9.48 -7.10 7.50
N SER A 134 -9.26 -7.93 8.53
CA SER A 134 -10.33 -8.75 9.13
C SER A 134 -11.37 -7.95 9.90
N ILE A 135 -11.00 -6.81 10.50
CA ILE A 135 -11.90 -5.93 11.25
C ILE A 135 -12.57 -4.84 10.38
N VAL A 136 -12.27 -4.78 9.08
CA VAL A 136 -12.91 -3.84 8.15
C VAL A 136 -14.32 -4.33 7.77
N ASP A 137 -15.30 -3.42 7.84
CA ASP A 137 -16.69 -3.72 7.50
C ASP A 137 -16.86 -4.23 6.06
N LYS A 138 -17.85 -5.12 5.87
CA LYS A 138 -18.15 -5.77 4.58
C LYS A 138 -18.45 -4.76 3.45
N ARG A 139 -18.95 -3.55 3.76
CA ARG A 139 -19.24 -2.49 2.79
C ARG A 139 -18.00 -2.07 1.99
N TYR A 140 -16.85 -1.99 2.63
CA TYR A 140 -15.59 -1.60 1.97
C TYR A 140 -15.06 -2.71 1.06
N ARG A 141 -15.25 -3.97 1.46
CA ARG A 141 -14.97 -5.12 0.60
C ARG A 141 -15.85 -5.12 -0.64
N LYS A 142 -17.14 -4.78 -0.49
CA LYS A 142 -18.04 -4.60 -1.64
C LYS A 142 -17.56 -3.46 -2.54
N ALA A 143 -17.18 -2.31 -1.98
CA ALA A 143 -16.63 -1.20 -2.75
C ALA A 143 -15.38 -1.60 -3.56
N LEU A 144 -14.45 -2.36 -2.96
CA LEU A 144 -13.26 -2.86 -3.66
C LEU A 144 -13.59 -3.84 -4.80
N LYS A 145 -14.63 -4.65 -4.63
CA LYS A 145 -15.14 -5.57 -5.68
C LYS A 145 -15.76 -4.80 -6.84
N ASP A 146 -16.49 -3.74 -6.51
CA ASP A 146 -17.30 -2.96 -7.46
C ASP A 146 -16.49 -1.89 -8.22
N LEU A 147 -15.17 -1.80 -8.01
CA LEU A 147 -14.31 -0.94 -8.80
C LEU A 147 -14.34 -1.35 -10.29
N ASP A 148 -14.68 -0.39 -11.15
CA ASP A 148 -14.79 -0.59 -12.60
C ASP A 148 -13.44 -0.99 -13.23
N LYS A 149 -13.45 -2.03 -14.06
CA LYS A 149 -12.24 -2.55 -14.72
C LYS A 149 -11.73 -1.62 -15.82
N VAL A 150 -12.62 -0.88 -16.49
CA VAL A 150 -12.21 0.05 -17.56
C VAL A 150 -11.46 1.23 -16.97
N MET A 151 -11.95 1.79 -15.87
CA MET A 151 -11.29 2.81 -15.06
C MET A 151 -9.93 2.32 -14.54
N GLN A 152 -9.86 1.10 -13.98
CA GLN A 152 -8.60 0.53 -13.53
C GLN A 152 -7.57 0.45 -14.66
N LYS A 153 -7.96 -0.09 -15.81
CA LYS A 153 -7.08 -0.21 -16.99
C LYS A 153 -6.57 1.15 -17.48
N ARG A 154 -7.41 2.19 -17.44
CA ARG A 154 -7.00 3.55 -17.83
C ARG A 154 -5.89 4.08 -16.93
N HIS A 155 -6.01 3.93 -15.61
CA HIS A 155 -5.00 4.38 -14.66
C HIS A 155 -3.76 3.50 -14.65
N ASP A 156 -3.92 2.21 -14.95
CA ASP A 156 -2.80 1.30 -15.16
C ASP A 156 -1.90 1.76 -16.30
N ILE A 157 -2.49 2.13 -17.44
CA ILE A 157 -1.75 2.70 -18.58
C ILE A 157 -1.09 4.03 -18.20
N PHE A 158 -1.80 4.88 -17.46
CA PHE A 158 -1.26 6.15 -16.98
C PHE A 158 -0.05 5.97 -16.05
N MET A 159 -0.10 4.98 -15.14
CA MET A 159 1.03 4.62 -14.29
C MET A 159 2.18 4.02 -15.09
N GLU A 160 1.90 3.09 -16.02
CA GLU A 160 2.91 2.43 -16.84
C GLU A 160 3.72 3.44 -17.65
N ASP A 161 3.05 4.43 -18.26
CA ASP A 161 3.68 5.54 -19.00
C ASP A 161 4.60 6.41 -18.14
N LYS A 162 4.38 6.47 -16.82
CA LYS A 162 5.14 7.32 -15.91
C LYS A 162 6.18 6.57 -15.08
N LEU A 163 6.18 5.24 -15.12
CA LEU A 163 7.04 4.39 -14.29
C LEU A 163 8.03 3.64 -15.19
N GLU A 164 9.02 4.38 -15.70
CA GLU A 164 9.90 4.02 -16.84
C GLU A 164 10.86 2.84 -16.67
N SER A 165 10.90 2.10 -15.56
CA SER A 165 11.79 0.93 -15.50
C SER A 165 11.42 -0.03 -14.39
N LEU A 166 10.93 -1.22 -14.71
CA LEU A 166 10.52 -2.25 -13.76
C LEU A 166 11.35 -3.54 -13.95
N MET A 167 11.62 -4.32 -12.89
CA MET A 167 12.19 -5.68 -13.00
C MET A 167 11.33 -6.60 -13.88
N PHE A 168 10.01 -6.45 -13.75
CA PHE A 168 9.01 -7.21 -14.50
C PHE A 168 8.13 -6.23 -15.26
N SER A 169 7.59 -6.66 -16.40
CA SER A 169 6.61 -5.83 -17.11
C SER A 169 5.46 -5.44 -16.18
N PHE A 170 4.88 -4.25 -16.39
CA PHE A 170 3.71 -3.79 -15.65
C PHE A 170 2.60 -4.87 -15.62
N LYS A 171 2.42 -5.59 -16.74
CA LYS A 171 1.48 -6.72 -16.86
C LYS A 171 1.72 -7.83 -15.83
N THR A 172 2.96 -8.24 -15.61
CA THR A 172 3.30 -9.29 -14.64
C THR A 172 3.03 -8.83 -13.21
N ASN A 173 3.45 -7.60 -12.89
CA ASN A 173 3.19 -6.96 -11.60
C ASN A 173 1.69 -6.84 -11.31
N LYS A 174 0.93 -6.40 -12.30
CA LYS A 174 -0.53 -6.32 -12.24
C LYS A 174 -1.19 -7.67 -11.99
N LYS A 175 -0.66 -8.76 -12.54
CA LYS A 175 -1.18 -10.12 -12.31
C LYS A 175 -1.02 -10.53 -10.84
N ILE A 176 0.15 -10.25 -10.24
CA ILE A 176 0.41 -10.54 -8.82
C ILE A 176 -0.52 -9.70 -7.93
N PHE A 177 -0.60 -8.40 -8.19
CA PHE A 177 -1.49 -7.49 -7.48
C PHE A 177 -2.96 -7.91 -7.54
N ASN A 178 -3.44 -8.31 -8.72
CA ASN A 178 -4.80 -8.82 -8.86
C ASN A 178 -5.05 -10.07 -8.01
N GLY A 179 -4.01 -10.90 -7.78
CA GLY A 179 -4.06 -12.02 -6.85
C GLY A 179 -4.25 -11.58 -5.40
N VAL A 180 -3.47 -10.60 -4.93
CA VAL A 180 -3.60 -10.01 -3.58
C VAL A 180 -4.98 -9.35 -3.39
N LEU A 181 -5.43 -8.57 -4.38
CA LEU A 181 -6.78 -7.99 -4.38
C LEU A 181 -7.87 -9.07 -4.36
N PHE A 182 -7.67 -10.19 -5.08
CA PHE A 182 -8.63 -11.29 -5.08
C PHE A 182 -8.77 -11.93 -3.69
N LEU A 183 -7.65 -12.17 -2.99
CA LEU A 183 -7.68 -12.66 -1.61
C LEU A 183 -8.43 -11.69 -0.70
N SER A 184 -8.18 -10.39 -0.85
CA SER A 184 -8.84 -9.27 -0.16
C SER A 184 -10.35 -9.21 -0.35
N ARG A 185 -10.85 -9.83 -1.41
CA ARG A 185 -12.28 -9.92 -1.74
C ARG A 185 -12.96 -11.14 -1.11
N ILE A 186 -12.22 -12.09 -0.54
CA ILE A 186 -12.79 -13.30 0.08
C ILE A 186 -13.51 -12.90 1.38
N PRO A 187 -14.75 -13.35 1.62
CA PRO A 187 -15.57 -12.87 2.73
C PRO A 187 -15.14 -13.40 4.11
N ASN A 188 -14.37 -14.50 4.17
CA ASN A 188 -14.11 -15.21 5.43
C ASN A 188 -12.66 -15.10 5.90
N TYR A 189 -12.35 -13.97 6.55
CA TYR A 189 -11.08 -13.76 7.26
C TYR A 189 -11.06 -14.38 8.66
N ALA A 190 -12.22 -14.79 9.18
CA ALA A 190 -12.36 -15.24 10.56
C ALA A 190 -11.53 -16.49 10.92
N PRO A 191 -11.31 -17.50 10.05
CA PRO A 191 -10.45 -18.63 10.36
C PRO A 191 -8.98 -18.21 10.50
N LEU A 192 -8.51 -17.32 9.62
CA LEU A 192 -7.13 -16.85 9.63
C LEU A 192 -6.88 -15.88 10.79
N SER A 193 -7.80 -14.95 11.05
CA SER A 193 -7.73 -14.05 12.19
C SER A 193 -7.75 -14.81 13.51
N ARG A 194 -8.67 -15.79 13.67
CA ARG A 194 -8.72 -16.62 14.89
C ARG A 194 -7.45 -17.43 15.09
N PHE A 195 -6.92 -18.05 14.04
CA PHE A 195 -5.64 -18.76 14.14
C PHE A 195 -4.49 -17.85 14.59
N ILE A 196 -4.46 -16.60 14.10
CA ILE A 196 -3.47 -15.60 14.50
C ILE A 196 -3.68 -15.20 15.96
N ASP A 197 -4.91 -14.93 16.38
CA ASP A 197 -5.23 -14.51 17.74
C ASP A 197 -4.94 -15.63 18.76
N ASP A 198 -5.20 -16.89 18.41
CA ASP A 198 -4.91 -18.06 19.25
C ASP A 198 -3.40 -18.28 19.43
N ARG A 199 -2.60 -18.00 18.39
CA ARG A 199 -1.15 -18.26 18.38
C ARG A 199 -0.30 -17.05 18.79
N PHE A 200 -0.81 -15.83 18.60
CA PHE A 200 -0.10 -14.57 18.83
C PHE A 200 -1.01 -13.50 19.49
N PRO A 201 -1.63 -13.79 20.65
CA PRO A 201 -2.68 -12.93 21.24
C PRO A 201 -2.21 -11.52 21.64
N TYR A 202 -0.91 -11.33 21.93
CA TYR A 202 -0.38 -10.09 22.53
C TYR A 202 0.55 -9.27 21.62
N GLU A 203 0.83 -9.71 20.39
CA GLU A 203 1.81 -8.97 19.56
C GLU A 203 1.23 -7.66 19.02
N ILE A 204 -0.06 -7.64 18.66
CA ILE A 204 -0.74 -6.46 18.13
C ILE A 204 -2.17 -6.41 18.68
N PRO A 205 -2.39 -5.66 19.77
CA PRO A 205 -3.72 -5.34 20.26
C PRO A 205 -4.57 -4.64 19.20
N VAL A 206 -5.85 -4.96 19.14
CA VAL A 206 -6.80 -4.32 18.20
C VAL A 206 -6.90 -2.80 18.47
N GLY A 207 -6.76 -2.37 19.72
CA GLY A 207 -6.70 -0.95 20.10
C GLY A 207 -5.59 -0.18 19.37
N ASP A 208 -4.42 -0.81 19.20
CA ASP A 208 -3.30 -0.20 18.47
C ASP A 208 -3.61 -0.07 16.97
N ILE A 209 -4.31 -1.03 16.39
CA ILE A 209 -4.77 -0.95 14.99
C ILE A 209 -5.65 0.27 14.77
N TYR A 210 -6.57 0.56 15.69
CA TYR A 210 -7.40 1.77 15.61
C TYR A 210 -6.55 3.04 15.72
N ASN A 211 -5.61 3.11 16.67
CA ASN A 211 -4.72 4.26 16.82
C ASN A 211 -3.89 4.50 15.55
N PHE A 212 -3.33 3.44 14.95
CA PHE A 212 -2.57 3.56 13.71
C PHE A 212 -3.45 3.99 12.53
N ARG A 213 -4.70 3.51 12.44
CA ARG A 213 -5.64 3.98 11.41
C ARG A 213 -6.00 5.44 11.57
N GLN A 214 -6.22 5.89 12.81
CA GLN A 214 -6.49 7.31 13.10
C GLN A 214 -5.29 8.17 12.72
N GLU A 215 -4.08 7.76 13.08
CA GLU A 215 -2.85 8.44 12.67
C GLU A 215 -2.72 8.46 11.13
N SER A 216 -2.92 7.33 10.44
CA SER A 216 -2.90 7.26 8.98
C SER A 216 -3.90 8.23 8.35
N PHE A 217 -5.13 8.27 8.85
CA PHE A 217 -6.15 9.20 8.39
C PHE A 217 -5.73 10.66 8.60
N MET A 218 -5.24 11.02 9.80
CA MET A 218 -4.77 12.37 10.09
C MET A 218 -3.62 12.81 9.17
N ARG A 219 -2.70 11.90 8.85
CA ARG A 219 -1.62 12.17 7.87
C ARG A 219 -2.14 12.39 6.47
N MET A 220 -3.14 11.63 6.03
CA MET A 220 -3.80 11.84 4.73
C MET A 220 -4.45 13.22 4.67
N ILE A 221 -5.15 13.64 5.72
CA ILE A 221 -5.76 14.97 5.81
C ILE A 221 -4.69 16.08 5.79
N GLU A 222 -3.62 15.94 6.58
CA GLU A 222 -2.51 16.90 6.59
C GLU A 222 -1.89 17.08 5.19
N LEU A 223 -1.64 15.98 4.49
CA LEU A 223 -1.10 16.00 3.13
C LEU A 223 -2.04 16.71 2.15
N LEU A 224 -3.33 16.43 2.23
CA LEU A 224 -4.31 17.05 1.32
C LEU A 224 -4.50 18.55 1.59
N ASN A 225 -4.23 19.03 2.81
CA ASN A 225 -4.26 20.46 3.13
C ASN A 225 -2.99 21.20 2.70
N ASN A 226 -1.82 20.62 3.02
CA ASN A 226 -0.54 21.32 2.93
C ASN A 226 0.32 20.89 1.74
N GLY A 227 -0.11 19.87 0.99
CA GLY A 227 0.62 19.35 -0.15
C GLY A 227 2.06 18.97 0.19
N LYS A 228 3.02 19.50 -0.58
CA LYS A 228 4.46 19.28 -0.39
C LYS A 228 5.01 19.94 0.89
N ASP A 229 4.29 20.89 1.48
CA ASP A 229 4.67 21.56 2.73
C ASP A 229 4.19 20.79 3.98
N SER A 230 3.51 19.64 3.79
CA SER A 230 3.08 18.77 4.89
C SER A 230 4.27 18.35 5.76
N LYS A 231 4.10 18.40 7.08
CA LYS A 231 5.14 18.03 8.06
C LYS A 231 5.67 16.61 7.89
N PHE A 232 4.87 15.71 7.31
CA PHE A 232 5.22 14.30 7.11
C PHE A 232 6.03 14.05 5.83
N MET A 233 6.21 15.05 4.97
CA MET A 233 7.04 14.95 3.76
C MET A 233 8.53 14.76 4.08
N LYS A 234 8.95 15.12 5.30
CA LYS A 234 10.33 14.90 5.80
C LYS A 234 10.60 13.43 6.13
N GLU A 235 9.54 12.63 6.31
CA GLU A 235 9.65 11.19 6.50
C GLU A 235 9.57 10.49 5.14
N HIS A 236 10.50 9.58 4.86
CA HIS A 236 10.41 8.75 3.66
C HIS A 236 9.19 7.81 3.79
N PRO A 237 8.39 7.54 2.73
CA PRO A 237 7.21 6.67 2.83
C PRO A 237 7.52 5.26 3.33
N LEU A 238 8.68 4.72 2.93
CA LEU A 238 9.24 3.46 3.45
C LEU A 238 9.72 3.52 4.92
N GLY A 239 9.68 4.68 5.58
CA GLY A 239 10.08 4.87 6.97
C GLY A 239 11.47 4.28 7.28
N ARG A 240 11.52 3.44 8.32
CA ARG A 240 12.76 2.77 8.79
C ARG A 240 13.37 1.81 7.77
N TYR A 241 12.63 1.39 6.74
CA TYR A 241 13.14 0.45 5.72
C TYR A 241 14.15 1.08 4.79
N HIS A 242 14.18 2.41 4.65
CA HIS A 242 15.20 3.12 3.91
C HIS A 242 16.63 2.72 4.38
N LYS A 243 16.82 2.46 5.68
CA LYS A 243 18.15 2.13 6.24
C LYS A 243 18.60 0.68 5.96
N LYS A 244 17.67 -0.28 5.83
CA LYS A 244 18.00 -1.72 5.67
C LYS A 244 18.46 -2.10 4.27
N THR A 245 17.86 -1.52 3.23
CA THR A 245 18.22 -1.77 1.82
C THR A 245 19.64 -1.29 1.49
N SER A 246 20.22 -0.40 2.31
CA SER A 246 21.66 -0.06 2.24
C SER A 246 22.58 -1.23 2.62
N TYR A 247 22.18 -2.08 3.58
CA TYR A 247 22.99 -3.21 4.07
C TYR A 247 22.99 -4.39 3.08
N SER A 248 21.85 -4.68 2.46
CA SER A 248 21.74 -5.72 1.43
C SER A 248 22.60 -5.44 0.19
N ARG A 249 22.88 -4.16 -0.12
CA ARG A 249 23.84 -3.77 -1.18
C ARG A 249 25.27 -4.23 -0.90
N ARG A 250 25.69 -4.27 0.37
CA ARG A 250 27.06 -4.67 0.75
C ARG A 250 27.28 -6.16 0.49
N ILE A 251 26.27 -6.98 0.81
CA ILE A 251 26.29 -8.43 0.56
C ILE A 251 26.21 -8.73 -0.94
N ILE A 252 25.32 -8.07 -1.68
CA ILE A 252 25.21 -8.28 -3.13
C ILE A 252 26.47 -7.81 -3.86
N LYS A 253 27.07 -6.66 -3.51
CA LYS A 253 28.37 -6.23 -4.06
C LYS A 253 29.48 -7.25 -3.81
N VAL A 254 29.55 -7.81 -2.60
CA VAL A 254 30.54 -8.84 -2.25
C VAL A 254 30.33 -10.10 -3.09
N LEU A 255 29.08 -10.56 -3.26
CA LEU A 255 28.75 -11.74 -4.05
C LEU A 255 28.95 -11.55 -5.55
N THR A 256 28.70 -10.36 -6.09
CA THR A 256 29.00 -10.06 -7.51
C THR A 256 30.49 -9.85 -7.76
N ALA A 257 31.24 -9.33 -6.77
CA ALA A 257 32.69 -9.18 -6.87
C ALA A 257 33.42 -10.53 -6.78
N THR A 258 32.94 -11.47 -5.96
CA THR A 258 33.50 -12.83 -5.94
C THR A 258 33.17 -13.61 -7.21
N ALA A 259 32.00 -13.41 -7.82
CA ALA A 259 31.64 -14.02 -9.09
C ALA A 259 32.47 -13.50 -10.29
N SER A 260 32.95 -12.25 -10.24
CA SER A 260 33.84 -11.69 -11.28
C SER A 260 35.32 -12.09 -11.12
N ILE A 261 35.72 -12.61 -9.97
CA ILE A 261 37.08 -13.13 -9.71
C ILE A 261 37.20 -14.62 -10.10
N LEU A 262 36.07 -15.30 -10.29
CA LEU A 262 35.98 -16.72 -10.69
C LEU A 262 35.70 -16.92 -12.20
N ARG A 263 35.88 -15.87 -13.01
CA ARG A 263 35.93 -15.92 -14.48
C ARG A 263 37.28 -15.46 -14.95
#